data_AF-A0A963RV97-F1
#
_entry.id   AF-A0A963RV97-F1
#
_cell.length_a   1.000
_cell.length_b   1.000
_cell.length_c   1.000
_cell.angle_alpha   90.00
_cell.angle_beta   90.00
_cell.angle_gamma   90.00
#
_symmetry.space_group_name_H-M   'P 1'
#
loop_
_entity.id
_entity.type
_entity.pdbx_description
1 polymer ?
#
loop_
_entity_poly.entity_id
_entity_poly.type
_entity_poly.pdbx_seq_one_letter_code
_entity_poly.pdbx_strand_id
1 'polypeptide(L)'
;MTRPGLAVRSGIDALCVVLALALLAGLVAMAAWLWQGARQPLLLAPAIGGLNACLEMAAPEHPLEAACTGPQGSAAARVEQALHALGPRRSADGDFTVGYTLLVPLLNLFEPDGHGGWQVDTQAVGRIARTVAQVNRPVVLYLFSTHFSERAPIEPVLAEDPANLAASPAGPLPVDHYLGGPLYPWSIARTDNGITQRREQAIEAVAGALCALPPAARGRIVGINVLGEVHHLYPDFEAGMGYGSPYVLTDYSAASRQGFARYLRQRFGSVQALNAYLG
;
A
#
# COMPACT_ATOMS: atom_id res chain seq x y z
N MET A 1 -38.12 -48.99 60.79
CA MET A 1 -36.93 -48.22 60.36
C MET A 1 -37.17 -47.69 58.95
N THR A 2 -37.72 -46.49 58.82
CA THR A 2 -37.88 -45.78 57.54
C THR A 2 -36.92 -44.59 57.57
N ARG A 3 -35.91 -44.60 56.68
CA ARG A 3 -34.86 -43.58 56.64
C ARG A 3 -35.43 -42.25 56.12
N PRO A 4 -35.38 -41.13 56.88
CA PRO A 4 -35.91 -39.82 56.45
C PRO A 4 -35.06 -39.10 55.38
N GLY A 5 -33.98 -39.70 54.88
CA GLY A 5 -32.94 -39.01 54.09
C GLY A 5 -33.10 -39.02 52.57
N LEU A 6 -34.13 -39.66 52.01
CA LEU A 6 -34.28 -39.83 50.55
C LEU A 6 -34.91 -38.62 49.84
N ALA A 7 -35.90 -37.96 50.45
CA ALA A 7 -36.59 -36.81 49.84
C ALA A 7 -35.73 -35.54 49.80
N VAL A 8 -34.92 -35.30 50.83
CA VAL A 8 -34.01 -34.14 50.92
C VAL A 8 -32.86 -34.26 49.91
N ARG A 9 -32.34 -35.47 49.68
CA ARG A 9 -31.32 -35.73 48.64
C ARG A 9 -31.84 -35.44 47.23
N SER A 10 -33.05 -35.89 46.91
CA SER A 10 -33.67 -35.65 45.60
C SER A 10 -33.86 -34.16 45.27
N GLY A 11 -34.13 -33.31 46.26
CA GLY A 11 -34.28 -31.86 46.06
C GLY A 11 -32.93 -31.15 45.85
N ILE A 12 -31.88 -31.59 46.54
CA ILE A 12 -30.52 -31.08 46.36
C ILE A 12 -29.96 -31.50 45.00
N ASP A 13 -30.17 -32.75 44.61
CA ASP A 13 -29.74 -33.28 43.31
C ASP A 13 -30.42 -32.52 42.15
N ALA A 14 -31.73 -32.23 42.27
CA ALA A 14 -32.46 -31.44 41.28
C ALA A 14 -31.94 -29.99 41.20
N LEU A 15 -31.64 -29.35 42.34
CA LEU A 15 -31.07 -28.00 42.38
C LEU A 15 -29.67 -27.96 41.75
N CYS A 16 -28.83 -28.97 42.02
CA CYS A 16 -27.50 -29.10 41.43
C CYS A 16 -27.57 -29.28 39.91
N VAL A 17 -28.52 -30.07 39.40
CA VAL A 17 -28.72 -30.24 37.95
C VAL A 17 -29.17 -28.93 37.30
N VAL A 18 -30.11 -28.20 37.91
CA VAL A 18 -30.55 -26.88 37.39
C VAL A 18 -29.41 -25.87 37.37
N LEU A 19 -28.60 -25.81 38.43
CA LEU A 19 -27.43 -24.93 38.50
C LEU A 19 -26.37 -25.31 37.45
N ALA A 20 -26.10 -26.61 37.26
CA ALA A 20 -25.16 -27.08 36.26
C ALA A 20 -25.63 -26.75 34.83
N LEU A 21 -26.92 -26.90 34.54
CA LEU A 21 -27.51 -26.53 33.24
C LEU A 21 -27.46 -25.01 33.01
N ALA A 22 -27.75 -24.20 34.03
CA ALA A 22 -27.66 -22.75 33.94
C ALA A 22 -26.22 -22.27 33.71
N LEU A 23 -25.24 -22.88 34.40
CA LEU A 23 -23.82 -22.59 34.21
C LEU A 23 -23.37 -22.98 32.80
N LEU A 24 -23.77 -24.17 32.32
CA LEU A 24 -23.44 -24.63 30.97
C LEU A 24 -24.04 -23.70 29.90
N ALA A 25 -25.30 -23.29 30.05
CA ALA A 25 -25.94 -22.34 29.15
C ALA A 25 -25.22 -20.98 29.15
N GLY A 26 -24.80 -20.49 30.31
CA GLY A 26 -23.99 -19.27 30.45
C GLY A 26 -22.64 -19.38 29.75
N LEU A 27 -21.94 -20.50 29.91
CA LEU A 27 -20.66 -20.76 29.24
C LEU A 27 -20.81 -20.88 27.72
N VAL A 28 -21.85 -21.55 27.23
CA VAL A 28 -22.14 -21.65 25.79
C VAL A 28 -22.49 -20.29 25.20
N ALA A 29 -23.30 -19.48 25.88
CA ALA A 29 -23.64 -18.13 25.46
C ALA A 29 -22.39 -17.22 25.42
N MET A 30 -21.53 -17.30 26.45
CA MET A 30 -20.27 -16.57 26.49
C MET A 30 -19.31 -17.01 25.39
N ALA A 31 -19.18 -18.31 25.14
CA ALA A 31 -18.36 -18.86 24.07
C ALA A 31 -18.87 -18.44 22.68
N ALA A 32 -20.19 -18.48 22.45
CA ALA A 32 -20.81 -18.00 21.22
C ALA A 32 -20.61 -16.49 21.03
N TRP A 33 -20.75 -15.70 22.10
CA TRP A 33 -20.50 -14.26 22.07
C TRP A 33 -19.04 -13.92 21.77
N LEU A 34 -18.09 -14.63 22.40
CA LEU A 34 -16.66 -14.48 22.13
C LEU A 34 -16.32 -14.89 20.69
N TRP A 35 -16.92 -15.96 20.18
CA TRP A 35 -16.69 -16.43 18.80
C TRP A 35 -17.28 -15.46 17.77
N GLN A 36 -18.49 -14.92 18.01
CA GLN A 36 -19.08 -13.90 17.15
C GLN A 36 -18.31 -12.57 17.22
N GLY A 37 -17.85 -12.16 18.41
CA GLY A 37 -17.01 -10.97 18.60
C GLY A 37 -15.62 -11.10 17.97
N ALA A 38 -15.11 -12.32 17.81
CA ALA A 38 -13.86 -12.60 17.12
C ALA A 38 -13.98 -12.59 15.58
N ARG A 39 -15.20 -12.72 15.02
CA ARG A 39 -15.42 -12.63 13.58
C ARG A 39 -15.43 -11.18 13.13
N GLN A 40 -14.27 -10.67 12.75
CA GLN A 40 -14.17 -9.41 12.02
C GLN A 40 -14.65 -9.64 10.57
N PRO A 41 -15.48 -8.75 10.00
CA PRO A 41 -15.90 -8.88 8.61
C PRO A 41 -14.69 -8.81 7.68
N LEU A 42 -14.68 -9.61 6.63
CA LEU A 42 -13.68 -9.50 5.58
C LEU A 42 -13.85 -8.16 4.86
N LEU A 43 -12.77 -7.40 4.79
CA LEU A 43 -12.74 -6.16 4.02
C LEU A 43 -12.52 -6.46 2.53
N LEU A 44 -13.47 -6.02 1.71
CA LEU A 44 -13.32 -5.95 0.26
C LEU A 44 -12.94 -4.50 -0.10
N ALA A 45 -11.68 -4.28 -0.51
CA ALA A 45 -11.14 -2.96 -0.81
C ALA A 45 -10.64 -2.88 -2.27
N PRO A 46 -11.54 -2.86 -3.27
CA PRO A 46 -11.14 -2.79 -4.68
C PRO A 46 -10.36 -1.51 -4.98
N ALA A 47 -9.35 -1.63 -5.84
CA ALA A 47 -8.69 -0.51 -6.48
C ALA A 47 -9.65 0.14 -7.47
N ILE A 48 -9.90 1.44 -7.31
CA ILE A 48 -10.79 2.19 -8.20
C ILE A 48 -9.92 2.90 -9.23
N GLY A 49 -9.99 2.45 -10.49
CA GLY A 49 -9.32 3.10 -11.62
C GLY A 49 -9.96 4.43 -11.99
N GLY A 50 -9.24 5.25 -12.77
CA GLY A 50 -9.77 6.51 -13.31
C GLY A 50 -9.94 7.65 -12.30
N LEU A 51 -9.45 7.49 -11.06
CA LEU A 51 -9.40 8.56 -10.07
C LEU A 51 -8.31 9.60 -10.36
N ASN A 52 -7.35 9.26 -11.23
CA ASN A 52 -6.16 10.05 -11.54
C ASN A 52 -6.51 11.46 -12.03
N ALA A 53 -7.59 11.58 -12.81
CA ALA A 53 -8.14 12.86 -13.23
C ALA A 53 -8.55 13.70 -12.01
N CYS A 54 -9.32 13.14 -11.09
CA CYS A 54 -9.81 13.85 -9.92
C CYS A 54 -8.74 14.21 -8.87
N LEU A 55 -7.51 13.73 -9.04
CA LEU A 55 -6.40 14.03 -8.15
C LEU A 55 -5.39 15.03 -8.80
N GLU A 56 -5.63 15.48 -10.05
CA GLU A 56 -4.74 16.31 -10.92
C GLU A 56 -3.33 15.74 -11.03
N MET A 57 -3.21 14.46 -11.35
CA MET A 57 -1.90 13.82 -11.31
C MET A 57 -1.15 13.92 -12.65
N ALA A 58 -1.76 14.42 -13.72
CA ALA A 58 -1.06 14.82 -14.95
C ALA A 58 -1.86 15.92 -15.67
N ALA A 59 -1.26 16.62 -16.64
CA ALA A 59 -1.99 17.55 -17.51
C ALA A 59 -3.23 16.83 -18.10
N PRO A 60 -4.46 17.25 -17.76
CA PRO A 60 -5.63 16.49 -18.14
C PRO A 60 -5.79 16.51 -19.66
N GLU A 61 -5.94 15.36 -20.31
CA GLU A 61 -6.41 15.30 -21.71
C GLU A 61 -7.82 15.89 -21.84
N HIS A 62 -8.59 15.91 -20.74
CA HIS A 62 -9.91 16.51 -20.62
C HIS A 62 -10.04 17.31 -19.31
N PRO A 63 -10.77 18.45 -19.30
CA PRO A 63 -11.00 19.23 -18.09
C PRO A 63 -11.53 18.34 -16.95
N LEU A 64 -10.98 18.55 -15.76
CA LEU A 64 -11.45 17.82 -14.60
C LEU A 64 -12.89 18.15 -14.29
N GLU A 65 -13.61 17.15 -13.79
CA GLU A 65 -14.94 17.38 -13.25
C GLU A 65 -14.88 18.46 -12.17
N ALA A 66 -15.83 19.38 -12.20
CA ALA A 66 -15.89 20.49 -11.24
C ALA A 66 -15.90 20.03 -9.77
N ALA A 67 -16.40 18.81 -9.50
CA ALA A 67 -16.39 18.22 -8.16
C ALA A 67 -14.97 17.91 -7.63
N CYS A 68 -14.00 17.78 -8.53
CA CYS A 68 -12.63 17.41 -8.22
C CYS A 68 -11.66 18.59 -8.20
N THR A 69 -12.11 19.78 -8.61
CA THR A 69 -11.30 21.00 -8.68
C THR A 69 -11.60 21.98 -7.55
N GLY A 70 -10.71 22.96 -7.36
CA GLY A 70 -10.86 24.03 -6.38
C GLY A 70 -10.61 23.64 -4.92
N PRO A 71 -10.80 24.57 -3.97
CA PRO A 71 -10.38 24.41 -2.57
C PRO A 71 -11.05 23.24 -1.83
N GLN A 72 -12.23 22.80 -2.29
CA GLN A 72 -12.99 21.70 -1.71
C GLN A 72 -13.00 20.44 -2.58
N GLY A 73 -12.30 20.45 -3.72
CA GLY A 73 -12.30 19.35 -4.68
C GLY A 73 -11.85 18.03 -4.03
N SER A 74 -12.50 16.93 -4.39
CA SER A 74 -12.14 15.58 -3.95
C SER A 74 -12.66 14.53 -4.93
N ALA A 75 -12.14 13.30 -4.83
CA ALA A 75 -12.64 12.16 -5.61
C ALA A 75 -13.79 11.40 -4.91
N ALA A 76 -14.31 11.91 -3.79
CA ALA A 76 -15.22 11.15 -2.92
C ALA A 76 -16.53 10.74 -3.61
N ALA A 77 -17.11 11.63 -4.41
CA ALA A 77 -18.34 11.33 -5.15
C ALA A 77 -18.14 10.19 -6.15
N ARG A 78 -17.03 10.18 -6.89
CA ARG A 78 -16.68 9.10 -7.83
C ARG A 78 -16.45 7.78 -7.12
N VAL A 79 -15.74 7.82 -5.99
CA VAL A 79 -15.49 6.63 -5.16
C VAL A 79 -16.82 6.05 -4.68
N GLU A 80 -17.70 6.86 -4.07
CA GLU A 80 -18.99 6.36 -3.59
C GLU A 80 -19.90 5.87 -4.72
N GLN A 81 -19.89 6.52 -5.90
CA GLN A 81 -20.64 6.06 -7.07
C GLN A 81 -20.15 4.68 -7.55
N ALA A 82 -18.83 4.49 -7.67
CA ALA A 82 -18.26 3.21 -8.08
C ALA A 82 -18.57 2.10 -7.07
N LEU A 83 -18.46 2.40 -5.77
CA LEU A 83 -18.74 1.43 -4.71
C LEU A 83 -20.23 1.13 -4.55
N HIS A 84 -21.12 2.07 -4.88
CA HIS A 84 -22.56 1.83 -4.86
C HIS A 84 -22.97 0.72 -5.83
N ALA A 85 -22.31 0.63 -6.99
CA ALA A 85 -22.54 -0.44 -7.96
C ALA A 85 -22.13 -1.84 -7.46
N LEU A 86 -21.23 -1.92 -6.47
CA LEU A 86 -20.80 -3.19 -5.86
C LEU A 86 -21.74 -3.67 -4.75
N GLY A 87 -22.57 -2.78 -4.20
CA GLY A 87 -23.57 -3.12 -3.18
C GLY A 87 -23.46 -2.31 -1.88
N PRO A 88 -24.13 -2.77 -0.81
CA PRO A 88 -24.17 -2.05 0.47
C PRO A 88 -22.79 -2.00 1.15
N ARG A 89 -22.62 -1.06 2.07
CA ARG A 89 -21.38 -0.91 2.86
C ARG A 89 -21.00 -2.15 3.66
N ARG A 90 -22.01 -2.86 4.15
CA ARG A 90 -21.87 -4.13 4.86
C ARG A 90 -22.83 -5.12 4.24
N SER A 91 -22.41 -6.37 4.07
CA SER A 91 -23.29 -7.43 3.62
C SER A 91 -24.42 -7.67 4.62
N ALA A 92 -25.55 -8.23 4.16
CA ALA A 92 -26.74 -8.46 4.99
C ALA A 92 -26.47 -9.46 6.13
N ASP A 93 -25.62 -10.45 5.90
CA ASP A 93 -25.12 -11.42 6.90
C ASP A 93 -24.03 -10.85 7.81
N GLY A 94 -23.48 -9.68 7.48
CA GLY A 94 -22.46 -9.00 8.26
C GLY A 94 -21.03 -9.51 8.07
N ASP A 95 -20.80 -10.47 7.16
CA ASP A 95 -19.51 -11.13 6.92
C ASP A 95 -18.53 -10.29 6.08
N PHE A 96 -19.02 -9.34 5.28
CA PHE A 96 -18.21 -8.51 4.41
C PHE A 96 -18.45 -7.02 4.67
N THR A 97 -17.38 -6.23 4.55
CA THR A 97 -17.44 -4.76 4.52
C THR A 97 -16.80 -4.27 3.22
N VAL A 98 -17.46 -3.36 2.52
CA VAL A 98 -16.97 -2.76 1.28
C VAL A 98 -16.27 -1.44 1.59
N GLY A 99 -14.94 -1.47 1.47
CA GLY A 99 -14.05 -0.31 1.48
C GLY A 99 -13.58 0.03 0.07
N TYR A 100 -12.38 0.62 -0.03
CA TYR A 100 -11.72 0.92 -1.30
C TYR A 100 -10.20 1.01 -1.12
N THR A 101 -9.47 0.82 -2.22
CA THR A 101 -8.05 1.16 -2.30
C THR A 101 -7.90 2.47 -3.04
N LEU A 102 -7.29 3.46 -2.38
CA LEU A 102 -6.97 4.77 -2.97
C LEU A 102 -5.52 4.75 -3.46
N LEU A 103 -5.35 4.84 -4.77
CA LEU A 103 -4.06 4.86 -5.44
C LEU A 103 -3.50 6.29 -5.41
N VAL A 104 -2.27 6.41 -4.93
CA VAL A 104 -1.55 7.69 -4.78
C VAL A 104 -0.18 7.55 -5.46
N PRO A 105 -0.06 7.94 -6.74
CA PRO A 105 1.21 8.00 -7.44
C PRO A 105 2.04 9.17 -6.92
N LEU A 106 3.08 8.85 -6.17
CA LEU A 106 3.84 9.82 -5.38
C LEU A 106 4.55 10.87 -6.23
N LEU A 107 5.06 10.49 -7.40
CA LEU A 107 5.79 11.42 -8.28
C LEU A 107 4.87 12.46 -8.94
N ASN A 108 3.60 12.14 -9.08
CA ASN A 108 2.60 13.05 -9.65
C ASN A 108 2.17 14.13 -8.65
N LEU A 109 2.62 14.05 -7.39
CA LEU A 109 2.42 15.09 -6.40
C LEU A 109 3.45 16.21 -6.50
N PHE A 110 4.27 16.24 -7.55
CA PHE A 110 5.26 17.27 -7.76
C PHE A 110 4.90 18.18 -8.93
N GLU A 111 5.05 19.47 -8.69
CA GLU A 111 4.90 20.53 -9.68
C GLU A 111 6.18 21.38 -9.77
N PRO A 112 6.45 22.02 -10.91
CA PRO A 112 7.53 23.01 -11.01
C PRO A 112 7.29 24.18 -10.05
N ASP A 113 8.32 24.60 -9.33
CA ASP A 113 8.22 25.72 -8.36
C ASP A 113 8.34 27.12 -8.99
N GLY A 114 8.49 27.20 -10.32
CA GLY A 114 8.68 28.45 -11.06
C GLY A 114 10.11 29.01 -11.03
N HIS A 115 11.02 28.40 -10.27
CA HIS A 115 12.43 28.76 -10.13
C HIS A 115 13.40 27.69 -10.67
N GLY A 116 12.86 26.72 -11.42
CA GLY A 116 13.62 25.60 -11.97
C GLY A 116 13.76 24.42 -11.02
N GLY A 117 13.11 24.47 -9.85
CA GLY A 117 13.00 23.36 -8.91
C GLY A 117 11.63 22.69 -8.97
N TRP A 118 11.44 21.77 -8.02
CA TRP A 118 10.22 20.96 -7.88
C TRP A 118 9.75 21.00 -6.43
N GLN A 119 8.47 21.24 -6.26
CA GLN A 119 7.80 21.28 -4.96
C GLN A 119 6.60 20.35 -4.94
N VAL A 120 6.12 20.01 -3.75
CA VAL A 120 4.90 19.21 -3.61
C VAL A 120 3.68 20.08 -3.91
N ASP A 121 2.81 19.60 -4.80
CA ASP A 121 1.48 20.16 -5.03
C ASP A 121 0.60 19.91 -3.78
N THR A 122 0.51 20.95 -2.96
CA THR A 122 -0.30 20.95 -1.73
C THR A 122 -1.80 20.80 -2.01
N GLN A 123 -2.28 21.21 -3.18
CA GLN A 123 -3.67 21.07 -3.59
C GLN A 123 -3.98 19.59 -3.91
N ALA A 124 -3.09 18.89 -4.60
CA ALA A 124 -3.19 17.44 -4.85
C ALA A 124 -3.23 16.64 -3.55
N VAL A 125 -2.29 16.93 -2.65
CA VAL A 125 -2.27 16.32 -1.31
C VAL A 125 -3.58 16.62 -0.55
N GLY A 126 -4.09 17.86 -0.65
CA GLY A 126 -5.37 18.24 -0.06
C GLY A 126 -6.56 17.45 -0.62
N ARG A 127 -6.60 17.21 -1.93
CA ARG A 127 -7.66 16.39 -2.57
C ARG A 127 -7.65 14.96 -2.07
N ILE A 128 -6.47 14.37 -1.87
CA ILE A 128 -6.31 13.03 -1.28
C ILE A 128 -6.90 13.00 0.13
N ALA A 129 -6.48 13.92 0.99
CA ALA A 129 -6.95 13.98 2.38
C ALA A 129 -8.47 14.22 2.46
N ARG A 130 -9.02 15.14 1.64
CA ARG A 130 -10.46 15.37 1.56
C ARG A 130 -11.22 14.15 1.06
N THR A 131 -10.68 13.40 0.09
CA THR A 131 -11.29 12.15 -0.38
C THR A 131 -11.41 11.15 0.76
N VAL A 132 -10.32 10.93 1.52
CA VAL A 132 -10.33 10.07 2.71
C VAL A 132 -11.30 10.59 3.77
N ALA A 133 -11.44 11.91 3.94
CA ALA A 133 -12.35 12.51 4.90
C ALA A 133 -13.84 12.38 4.51
N GLN A 134 -14.16 12.44 3.22
CA GLN A 134 -15.54 12.50 2.73
C GLN A 134 -16.12 11.12 2.39
N VAL A 135 -15.30 10.15 2.00
CA VAL A 135 -15.78 8.78 1.76
C VAL A 135 -15.98 8.06 3.09
N ASN A 136 -17.21 7.65 3.38
CA ASN A 136 -17.53 7.04 4.68
C ASN A 136 -17.43 5.51 4.64
N ARG A 137 -16.25 5.02 4.29
CA ARG A 137 -15.89 3.59 4.17
C ARG A 137 -14.42 3.37 4.56
N PRO A 138 -14.02 2.14 4.95
CA PRO A 138 -12.61 1.82 5.17
C PRO A 138 -11.78 2.03 3.90
N VAL A 139 -10.56 2.53 4.05
CA VAL A 139 -9.64 2.81 2.96
C VAL A 139 -8.30 2.12 3.17
N VAL A 140 -7.80 1.47 2.12
CA VAL A 140 -6.39 1.10 1.99
C VAL A 140 -5.71 2.17 1.13
N LEU A 141 -4.65 2.77 1.64
CA LEU A 141 -3.84 3.71 0.86
C LEU A 141 -2.76 2.93 0.11
N TYR A 142 -2.68 3.14 -1.20
CA TYR A 142 -1.60 2.59 -2.00
C TYR A 142 -0.70 3.73 -2.48
N LEU A 143 0.37 3.98 -1.73
CA LEU A 143 1.37 5.01 -2.01
C LEU A 143 2.43 4.41 -2.94
N PHE A 144 2.36 4.67 -4.25
CA PHE A 144 3.21 3.97 -5.22
C PHE A 144 4.06 4.93 -6.04
N SER A 145 5.22 4.43 -6.45
CA SER A 145 6.17 5.07 -7.35
C SER A 145 6.97 3.94 -7.98
N THR A 146 6.26 3.12 -8.75
CA THR A 146 6.83 1.92 -9.37
C THR A 146 7.70 2.31 -10.57
N HIS A 147 8.22 1.31 -11.27
CA HIS A 147 8.95 1.49 -12.51
C HIS A 147 8.01 1.83 -13.69
N PHE A 148 6.71 1.58 -13.57
CA PHE A 148 5.72 2.01 -14.57
C PHE A 148 5.40 3.49 -14.40
N SER A 149 5.53 4.25 -15.49
CA SER A 149 5.25 5.68 -15.50
C SER A 149 3.76 5.96 -15.30
N GLU A 150 3.47 6.89 -14.39
CA GLU A 150 2.16 7.54 -14.27
C GLU A 150 2.16 8.89 -15.01
N ARG A 151 3.13 9.09 -15.90
CA ARG A 151 3.40 10.30 -16.69
C ARG A 151 3.59 11.53 -15.81
N ALA A 152 4.28 11.36 -14.68
CA ALA A 152 4.55 12.48 -13.79
C ALA A 152 5.58 13.40 -14.45
N PRO A 153 5.35 14.73 -14.49
CA PRO A 153 6.28 15.66 -15.13
C PRO A 153 7.72 15.63 -14.57
N ILE A 154 7.88 15.19 -13.32
CA ILE A 154 9.19 15.08 -12.64
C ILE A 154 9.99 13.82 -13.05
N GLU A 155 9.33 12.79 -13.59
CA GLU A 155 10.00 11.52 -13.97
C GLU A 155 11.15 11.72 -14.97
N PRO A 156 10.96 12.40 -16.13
CA PRO A 156 12.07 12.62 -17.06
C PRO A 156 13.23 13.41 -16.43
N VAL A 157 12.93 14.38 -15.56
CA VAL A 157 13.97 15.16 -14.86
C VAL A 157 14.77 14.29 -13.90
N LEU A 158 14.12 13.40 -13.14
CA LEU A 158 14.82 12.48 -12.25
C LEU A 158 15.66 11.46 -13.02
N ALA A 159 15.22 11.06 -14.20
CA ALA A 159 15.93 10.11 -15.04
C ALA A 159 17.21 10.66 -15.69
N GLU A 160 17.39 11.99 -15.73
CA GLU A 160 18.63 12.62 -16.21
C GLU A 160 19.83 12.32 -15.30
N ASP A 161 19.60 12.09 -14.00
CA ASP A 161 20.64 11.70 -13.05
C ASP A 161 20.80 10.17 -13.02
N PRO A 162 21.93 9.61 -13.49
CA PRO A 162 22.17 8.18 -13.46
C PRO A 162 22.18 7.57 -12.05
N ALA A 163 22.34 8.36 -11.00
CA ALA A 163 22.23 7.88 -9.62
C ALA A 163 20.80 7.46 -9.23
N ASN A 164 19.80 7.90 -10.00
CA ASN A 164 18.40 7.49 -9.83
C ASN A 164 18.05 6.23 -10.61
N LEU A 165 18.94 5.72 -11.46
CA LEU A 165 18.68 4.57 -12.33
C LEU A 165 19.41 3.31 -11.87
N ALA A 166 18.74 2.16 -11.98
CA ALA A 166 19.31 0.86 -11.78
C ALA A 166 20.33 0.57 -12.90
N ALA A 167 21.38 -0.18 -12.60
CA ALA A 167 22.48 -0.39 -13.54
C ALA A 167 22.69 -1.85 -13.92
N SER A 168 23.00 -2.07 -15.19
CA SER A 168 23.56 -3.30 -15.75
C SER A 168 25.10 -3.25 -15.75
N PRO A 169 25.80 -4.33 -16.14
CA PRO A 169 27.26 -4.28 -16.33
C PRO A 169 27.71 -3.20 -17.32
N ALA A 170 26.86 -2.83 -18.28
CA ALA A 170 27.15 -1.81 -19.28
C ALA A 170 26.94 -0.37 -18.76
N GLY A 171 26.37 -0.19 -17.57
CA GLY A 171 26.03 1.10 -16.99
C GLY A 171 24.54 1.22 -16.60
N PRO A 172 24.09 2.43 -16.24
CA PRO A 172 22.68 2.73 -15.97
C PRO A 172 21.79 2.23 -17.10
N LEU A 173 20.67 1.60 -16.75
CA LEU A 173 19.65 1.21 -17.72
C LEU A 173 19.00 2.47 -18.31
N PRO A 174 18.75 2.51 -19.64
CA PRO A 174 17.97 3.58 -20.23
C PRO A 174 16.50 3.50 -19.80
N VAL A 175 15.77 4.60 -19.96
CA VAL A 175 14.30 4.56 -19.92
C VAL A 175 13.82 3.61 -21.02
N ASP A 176 12.92 2.70 -20.64
CA ASP A 176 12.39 1.64 -21.50
C ASP A 176 10.90 1.86 -21.74
N HIS A 177 10.24 0.90 -22.37
CA HIS A 177 8.81 0.90 -22.60
C HIS A 177 8.17 -0.43 -22.20
N TYR A 178 6.91 -0.37 -21.78
CA TYR A 178 6.10 -1.55 -21.53
C TYR A 178 4.64 -1.25 -21.90
N LEU A 179 4.05 -2.07 -22.78
CA LEU A 179 2.66 -1.88 -23.26
C LEU A 179 2.40 -0.45 -23.78
N GLY A 180 3.40 0.16 -24.42
CA GLY A 180 3.33 1.51 -24.99
C GLY A 180 3.49 2.66 -23.98
N GLY A 181 3.67 2.38 -22.69
CA GLY A 181 3.98 3.38 -21.66
C GLY A 181 5.48 3.46 -21.35
N PRO A 182 6.02 4.61 -20.89
CA PRO A 182 7.39 4.68 -20.40
C PRO A 182 7.59 3.82 -19.15
N LEU A 183 8.75 3.20 -19.06
CA LEU A 183 9.23 2.44 -17.92
C LEU A 183 10.55 3.03 -17.46
N TYR A 184 10.56 3.52 -16.22
CA TYR A 184 11.74 4.12 -15.63
C TYR A 184 12.44 3.13 -14.71
N PRO A 185 13.71 2.79 -14.97
CA PRO A 185 14.40 1.79 -14.17
C PRO A 185 14.93 2.39 -12.87
N TRP A 186 14.05 2.78 -11.96
CA TRP A 186 14.44 3.43 -10.71
C TRP A 186 15.37 2.56 -9.87
N SER A 187 16.48 3.14 -9.40
CA SER A 187 17.42 2.45 -8.52
C SER A 187 16.77 2.14 -7.18
N ILE A 188 17.03 0.92 -6.71
CA ILE A 188 16.70 0.46 -5.35
C ILE A 188 17.96 0.11 -4.54
N ALA A 189 19.15 0.28 -5.13
CA ALA A 189 20.42 -0.10 -4.51
C ALA A 189 20.89 0.89 -3.42
N ARG A 190 20.29 2.07 -3.37
CA ARG A 190 20.62 3.14 -2.43
C ARG A 190 19.41 4.03 -2.16
N THR A 191 19.41 4.70 -1.00
CA THR A 191 18.32 5.58 -0.56
C THR A 191 18.71 7.05 -0.52
N ASP A 192 19.99 7.36 -0.71
CA ASP A 192 20.56 8.72 -0.73
C ASP A 192 20.64 9.27 -2.16
N ASN A 193 19.56 9.12 -2.93
CA ASN A 193 19.42 9.61 -4.30
C ASN A 193 18.13 10.45 -4.48
N GLY A 194 18.04 11.19 -5.58
CA GLY A 194 16.94 12.12 -5.84
C GLY A 194 15.58 11.43 -5.90
N ILE A 195 15.48 10.26 -6.54
CA ILE A 195 14.21 9.50 -6.61
C ILE A 195 13.71 9.10 -5.23
N THR A 196 14.60 8.64 -4.33
CA THR A 196 14.20 8.29 -2.96
C THR A 196 13.82 9.53 -2.16
N GLN A 197 14.58 10.62 -2.28
CA GLN A 197 14.25 11.89 -1.61
C GLN A 197 12.86 12.42 -2.03
N ARG A 198 12.50 12.33 -3.31
CA ARG A 198 11.17 12.74 -3.78
C ARG A 198 10.06 11.82 -3.27
N ARG A 199 10.30 10.50 -3.24
CA ARG A 199 9.35 9.54 -2.64
C ARG A 199 9.10 9.85 -1.17
N GLU A 200 10.16 10.07 -0.39
CA GLU A 200 10.08 10.44 1.02
C GLU A 200 9.30 11.75 1.21
N GLN A 201 9.66 12.80 0.47
CA GLN A 201 8.98 14.10 0.53
C GLN A 201 7.47 14.00 0.23
N ALA A 202 7.08 13.22 -0.79
CA ALA A 202 5.68 12.99 -1.12
C ALA A 202 4.94 12.19 -0.03
N ILE A 203 5.57 11.13 0.49
CA ILE A 203 5.02 10.31 1.58
C ILE A 203 4.81 11.17 2.83
N GLU A 204 5.78 12.01 3.19
CA GLU A 204 5.68 12.94 4.32
C GLU A 204 4.53 13.92 4.16
N ALA A 205 4.36 14.52 2.97
CA ALA A 205 3.27 15.44 2.71
C ALA A 205 1.89 14.76 2.83
N VAL A 206 1.74 13.57 2.24
CA VAL A 206 0.50 12.77 2.34
C VAL A 206 0.23 12.37 3.79
N ALA A 207 1.23 11.84 4.49
CA ALA A 207 1.11 11.45 5.89
C ALA A 207 0.73 12.64 6.78
N GLY A 208 1.36 13.81 6.58
CA GLY A 208 1.04 15.04 7.31
C GLY A 208 -0.41 15.47 7.11
N ALA A 209 -0.89 15.50 5.86
CA ALA A 209 -2.27 15.87 5.55
C ALA A 209 -3.29 14.89 6.13
N LEU A 210 -3.01 13.58 6.07
CA LEU A 210 -3.87 12.56 6.67
C LEU A 210 -3.87 12.62 8.19
N CYS A 211 -2.72 12.87 8.83
CA CYS A 211 -2.61 13.03 10.28
C CYS A 211 -3.39 14.24 10.82
N ALA A 212 -3.60 15.28 10.00
CA ALA A 212 -4.41 16.44 10.34
C ALA A 212 -5.94 16.19 10.26
N LEU A 213 -6.38 15.07 9.69
CA LEU A 213 -7.80 14.74 9.60
C LEU A 213 -8.42 14.45 10.98
N PRO A 214 -9.75 14.64 11.15
CA PRO A 214 -10.46 14.25 12.35
C PRO A 214 -10.23 12.77 12.70
N PRO A 215 -10.18 12.37 13.99
CA PRO A 215 -9.94 10.98 14.40
C PRO A 215 -10.87 9.97 13.72
N ALA A 216 -12.15 10.32 13.52
CA ALA A 216 -13.11 9.45 12.84
C ALA A 216 -12.72 9.17 11.37
N ALA A 217 -12.17 10.16 10.67
CA ALA A 217 -11.70 9.98 9.30
C ALA A 217 -10.41 9.16 9.25
N ARG A 218 -9.45 9.44 10.15
CA ARG A 218 -8.19 8.69 10.26
C ARG A 218 -8.42 7.22 10.62
N GLY A 219 -9.38 6.95 11.50
CA GLY A 219 -9.75 5.58 11.90
C GLY A 219 -10.33 4.72 10.79
N ARG A 220 -10.64 5.28 9.61
CA ARG A 220 -11.03 4.52 8.42
C ARG A 220 -9.84 4.01 7.61
N ILE A 221 -8.63 4.52 7.85
CA ILE A 221 -7.42 4.01 7.20
C ILE A 221 -7.07 2.68 7.86
N VAL A 222 -7.23 1.59 7.10
CA VAL A 222 -7.06 0.21 7.61
C VAL A 222 -5.82 -0.47 7.07
N GLY A 223 -5.14 0.14 6.11
CA GLY A 223 -3.88 -0.34 5.57
C GLY A 223 -3.17 0.70 4.71
N ILE A 224 -1.84 0.57 4.63
CA ILE A 224 -0.98 1.38 3.77
C ILE A 224 -0.03 0.42 3.05
N ASN A 225 -0.05 0.46 1.72
CA ASN A 225 0.94 -0.18 0.86
C ASN A 225 1.88 0.92 0.33
N VAL A 226 3.19 0.64 0.31
CA VAL A 226 4.23 1.60 -0.06
C VAL A 226 5.04 1.09 -1.24
N LEU A 227 5.47 2.03 -2.10
CA LEU A 227 6.36 1.86 -3.26
C LEU A 227 5.85 0.97 -4.39
N GLY A 228 4.85 0.12 -4.14
CA GLY A 228 4.30 -0.79 -5.12
C GLY A 228 5.25 -1.90 -5.52
N GLU A 229 5.51 -2.04 -6.81
CA GLU A 229 6.40 -3.06 -7.35
C GLU A 229 7.86 -2.68 -7.14
N VAL A 230 8.46 -3.26 -6.10
CA VAL A 230 9.87 -3.11 -5.75
C VAL A 230 10.60 -4.40 -6.08
N HIS A 231 11.35 -4.39 -7.17
CA HIS A 231 12.18 -5.52 -7.58
C HIS A 231 13.33 -5.03 -8.47
N HIS A 232 14.30 -5.93 -8.69
CA HIS A 232 15.33 -5.72 -9.70
C HIS A 232 14.72 -5.72 -11.10
N LEU A 233 15.30 -4.91 -11.97
CA LEU A 233 14.95 -4.79 -13.39
C LEU A 233 16.05 -5.36 -14.27
N TYR A 234 15.76 -5.45 -15.55
CA TYR A 234 16.63 -5.97 -16.60
C TYR A 234 16.46 -5.12 -17.87
N PRO A 235 17.46 -5.09 -18.78
CA PRO A 235 17.32 -4.41 -20.06
C PRO A 235 16.21 -5.06 -20.91
N ASP A 236 15.52 -4.25 -21.73
CA ASP A 236 14.45 -4.71 -22.61
C ASP A 236 13.34 -5.43 -21.83
N PHE A 237 12.72 -4.67 -20.93
CA PHE A 237 11.78 -5.20 -19.95
C PHE A 237 10.62 -5.95 -20.61
N GLU A 238 10.14 -5.43 -21.75
CA GLU A 238 9.05 -6.00 -22.54
C GLU A 238 9.42 -7.33 -23.21
N ALA A 239 10.67 -7.50 -23.65
CA ALA A 239 11.14 -8.78 -24.21
C ALA A 239 11.43 -9.86 -23.14
N GLY A 240 11.42 -9.50 -21.86
CA GLY A 240 11.69 -10.41 -20.74
C GLY A 240 13.19 -10.59 -20.46
N MET A 241 13.53 -11.47 -19.50
CA MET A 241 14.89 -11.61 -18.93
C MET A 241 15.94 -12.27 -19.86
N GLY A 242 15.76 -12.21 -21.18
CA GLY A 242 16.77 -12.66 -22.14
C GLY A 242 16.61 -14.10 -22.64
N TYR A 243 15.42 -14.49 -23.10
CA TYR A 243 15.28 -15.74 -23.86
C TYR A 243 16.11 -15.63 -25.16
N GLY A 244 17.26 -16.31 -25.21
CA GLY A 244 18.19 -16.27 -26.35
C GLY A 244 19.30 -15.20 -26.26
N SER A 245 19.48 -14.54 -25.11
CA SER A 245 20.55 -13.58 -24.85
C SER A 245 21.19 -13.81 -23.46
N PRO A 246 22.33 -13.18 -23.13
CA PRO A 246 22.91 -13.29 -21.80
C PRO A 246 21.92 -12.82 -20.71
N TYR A 247 21.77 -13.60 -19.66
CA TYR A 247 20.94 -13.23 -18.51
C TYR A 247 21.58 -12.05 -17.78
N VAL A 248 20.93 -10.89 -17.85
CA VAL A 248 21.39 -9.64 -17.21
C VAL A 248 20.28 -9.11 -16.31
N LEU A 249 20.60 -8.95 -15.02
CA LEU A 249 19.72 -8.36 -14.02
C LEU A 249 20.46 -7.22 -13.32
N THR A 250 19.74 -6.21 -12.87
CA THR A 250 20.29 -5.19 -11.95
C THR A 250 20.55 -5.81 -10.58
N ASP A 251 21.45 -5.28 -9.75
CA ASP A 251 22.07 -3.96 -9.84
C ASP A 251 23.60 -4.03 -9.83
N TYR A 252 24.23 -3.41 -10.84
CA TYR A 252 25.69 -3.32 -11.04
C TYR A 252 26.27 -1.93 -10.74
N SER A 253 25.50 -1.05 -10.12
CA SER A 253 25.94 0.29 -9.71
C SER A 253 27.12 0.21 -8.73
N ALA A 254 27.84 1.31 -8.60
CA ALA A 254 28.91 1.41 -7.60
C ALA A 254 28.40 1.10 -6.18
N ALA A 255 27.19 1.57 -5.82
CA ALA A 255 26.57 1.32 -4.52
C ALA A 255 26.32 -0.18 -4.29
N SER A 256 25.73 -0.87 -5.27
CA SER A 256 25.48 -2.32 -5.19
C SER A 256 26.79 -3.11 -5.08
N ARG A 257 27.78 -2.83 -5.94
CA ARG A 257 29.09 -3.52 -5.93
C ARG A 257 29.83 -3.34 -4.61
N GLN A 258 29.83 -2.13 -4.06
CA GLN A 258 30.43 -1.84 -2.76
C GLN A 258 29.66 -2.50 -1.61
N GLY A 259 28.32 -2.48 -1.66
CA GLY A 259 27.44 -3.18 -0.72
C GLY A 259 27.71 -4.68 -0.69
N PHE A 260 27.76 -5.31 -1.86
CA PHE A 260 28.07 -6.73 -1.99
C PHE A 260 29.48 -7.08 -1.50
N ALA A 261 30.49 -6.27 -1.85
CA ALA A 261 31.84 -6.47 -1.33
C ALA A 261 31.91 -6.37 0.20
N ARG A 262 31.17 -5.44 0.81
CA ARG A 262 31.06 -5.34 2.29
C ARG A 262 30.37 -6.57 2.87
N TYR A 263 29.26 -7.01 2.28
CA TYR A 263 28.56 -8.23 2.69
C TYR A 263 29.48 -9.46 2.65
N LEU A 264 30.24 -9.64 1.57
CA LEU A 264 31.20 -10.75 1.46
C LEU A 264 32.28 -10.68 2.53
N ARG A 265 32.86 -9.50 2.80
CA ARG A 265 33.83 -9.33 3.89
C ARG A 265 33.23 -9.68 5.25
N GLN A 266 31.99 -9.26 5.52
CA GLN A 266 31.30 -9.57 6.77
C GLN A 266 31.00 -11.07 6.89
N ARG A 267 30.61 -11.73 5.80
CA ARG A 267 30.23 -13.13 5.78
C ARG A 267 31.43 -14.08 5.90
N PHE A 268 32.54 -13.77 5.23
CA PHE A 268 33.67 -14.70 5.08
C PHE A 268 34.92 -14.27 5.85
N GLY A 269 35.05 -12.99 6.22
CA GLY A 269 36.20 -12.46 6.97
C GLY A 269 37.51 -12.37 6.16
N SER A 270 37.70 -13.19 5.13
CA SER A 270 38.87 -13.14 4.25
C SER A 270 38.54 -13.62 2.83
N VAL A 271 39.38 -13.23 1.88
CA VAL A 271 39.30 -13.72 0.49
C VAL A 271 39.60 -15.22 0.43
N GLN A 272 40.48 -15.72 1.30
CA GLN A 272 40.80 -17.15 1.37
C GLN A 272 39.58 -17.98 1.77
N ALA A 273 38.81 -17.53 2.78
CA ALA A 273 37.59 -18.21 3.19
C ALA A 273 36.49 -18.15 2.12
N LEU A 274 36.40 -17.02 1.41
CA LEU A 274 35.51 -16.88 0.26
C LEU A 274 35.89 -17.86 -0.86
N ASN A 275 37.15 -17.91 -1.27
CA ASN A 275 37.63 -18.82 -2.31
C ASN A 275 37.41 -20.29 -1.90
N ALA A 276 37.71 -20.66 -0.66
CA ALA A 276 37.45 -22.01 -0.16
C ALA A 276 35.96 -22.41 -0.21
N TYR A 277 35.05 -21.44 -0.06
CA TYR A 277 33.61 -21.66 -0.17
C TYR A 277 33.14 -21.79 -1.63
N LEU A 278 33.72 -21.02 -2.55
CA LEU A 278 33.30 -20.98 -3.96
C LEU A 278 33.89 -22.11 -4.81
N GLY A 279 35.00 -22.73 -4.37
CA GLY A 279 35.76 -23.72 -5.15
C GLY A 279 36.74 -23.06 -6.12
#